data_AF-A0A1F2QE40-F1
#
_entry.id   AF-A0A1F2QE40-F1
#
_cell.length_a   1.000
_cell.length_b   1.000
_cell.length_c   1.000
_cell.angle_alpha   90.00
_cell.angle_beta   90.00
_cell.angle_gamma   90.00
#
_symmetry.space_group_name_H-M   'P 1'
#
loop_
_entity.id
_entity.type
_entity.pdbx_description
1 polymer ?
#
loop_
_entity_poly.entity_id
_entity_poly.type
_entity_poly.pdbx_seq_one_letter_code
_entity_poly.pdbx_strand_id
1 'polypeptide(L)'
;MVYDTWRDVKHRTQPLLPRLTWVYMIGMVIIHFIGAGMFGFAHTLPMINYYTHGSQVTVSHGHLSFYGAYVLLNLTFFYFAIPRIKKFPGASYEEKGGHWGFWLTTLGVMGMSLAFAVAGVLQTYLERVQGQPYMVAQQPIRFWMFVVGVHGLVVLAGVLLVVKHLLTLRPARAATA
;
A
#
# COMPACT_ATOMS: atom_id res chain seq x y z
N MET A 1 23.02 -9.36 -6.60
CA MET A 1 21.65 -9.65 -6.12
C MET A 1 20.56 -9.13 -7.07
N VAL A 2 20.35 -7.81 -7.23
CA VAL A 2 19.27 -7.28 -8.11
C VAL A 2 19.47 -7.68 -9.57
N TYR A 3 20.69 -7.53 -10.09
CA TYR A 3 21.03 -7.94 -11.46
C TYR A 3 20.82 -9.44 -11.68
N ASP A 4 21.24 -10.26 -10.71
CA ASP A 4 21.11 -11.72 -10.78
C ASP A 4 19.65 -12.17 -10.74
N THR A 5 18.81 -11.56 -9.90
CA THR A 5 17.37 -11.83 -9.85
C THR A 5 16.67 -11.39 -11.14
N TRP A 6 17.02 -10.22 -11.67
CA TRP A 6 16.47 -9.76 -12.95
C TRP A 6 16.85 -10.71 -14.10
N ARG A 7 18.11 -11.15 -14.14
CA ARG A 7 18.60 -12.12 -15.13
C ARG A 7 17.90 -13.47 -14.97
N ASP A 8 17.72 -13.98 -13.75
CA ASP A 8 16.99 -15.22 -13.49
C ASP A 8 15.54 -15.10 -13.96
N VAL A 9 14.81 -14.05 -13.57
CA VAL A 9 13.43 -13.82 -13.99
C VAL A 9 13.31 -13.69 -15.52
N LYS A 10 14.26 -13.04 -16.18
CA LYS A 10 14.29 -12.87 -17.64
C LYS A 10 14.50 -14.18 -18.39
N HIS A 11 15.31 -15.09 -17.86
CA HIS A 11 15.66 -16.36 -18.51
C HIS A 11 14.88 -17.56 -17.97
N ARG A 12 13.99 -17.36 -17.00
CA ARG A 12 13.18 -18.41 -16.41
C ARG A 12 12.09 -18.88 -17.38
N THR A 13 12.02 -20.20 -17.57
CA THR A 13 11.02 -20.86 -18.43
C THR A 13 9.79 -21.34 -17.66
N GLN A 14 9.88 -21.50 -16.34
CA GLN A 14 8.78 -21.96 -15.50
C GLN A 14 7.95 -20.80 -14.93
N PRO A 15 6.60 -20.89 -14.91
CA PRO A 15 5.76 -19.84 -14.38
C PRO A 15 5.95 -19.69 -12.87
N LEU A 16 5.95 -18.43 -12.42
CA LEU A 16 6.01 -18.06 -11.01
C LEU A 16 4.65 -18.30 -10.35
N LEU A 17 4.50 -19.45 -9.71
CA LEU A 17 3.29 -19.85 -8.99
C LEU A 17 3.54 -19.82 -7.48
N PRO A 18 2.59 -19.32 -6.67
CA PRO A 18 1.34 -18.64 -7.03
C PRO A 18 1.57 -17.22 -7.57
N ARG A 19 0.80 -16.76 -8.55
CA ARG A 19 0.99 -15.45 -9.20
C ARG A 19 0.69 -14.30 -8.23
N LEU A 20 -0.30 -14.50 -7.36
CA LEU A 20 -0.69 -13.52 -6.35
C LEU A 20 0.47 -13.06 -5.47
N THR A 21 1.31 -13.98 -5.00
CA THR A 21 2.47 -13.64 -4.16
C THR A 21 3.40 -12.66 -4.88
N TRP A 22 3.61 -12.83 -6.18
CA TRP A 22 4.44 -11.92 -6.98
C TRP A 22 3.78 -10.56 -7.20
N VAL A 23 2.46 -10.51 -7.36
CA VAL A 23 1.72 -9.24 -7.42
C VAL A 23 1.89 -8.43 -6.13
N TYR A 24 1.73 -9.07 -4.96
CA TYR A 24 1.96 -8.40 -3.69
C TYR A 24 3.42 -7.96 -3.51
N MET A 25 4.39 -8.78 -3.93
CA MET A 25 5.81 -8.46 -3.81
C MET A 25 6.24 -7.31 -4.72
N ILE A 26 5.78 -7.29 -5.98
CA ILE A 26 6.07 -6.19 -6.91
C ILE A 26 5.36 -4.92 -6.44
N GLY A 27 4.10 -5.04 -6.01
CA GLY A 27 3.36 -3.94 -5.38
C GLY A 27 4.10 -3.36 -4.19
N MET A 28 4.62 -4.22 -3.30
CA MET A 28 5.43 -3.83 -2.13
C MET A 28 6.60 -2.95 -2.56
N VAL A 29 7.42 -3.40 -3.51
CA VAL A 29 8.60 -2.65 -3.97
C VAL A 29 8.22 -1.29 -4.54
N ILE A 30 7.20 -1.23 -5.39
CA ILE A 30 6.76 0.02 -6.04
C ILE A 30 6.21 1.01 -5.00
N ILE A 31 5.27 0.56 -4.18
CA ILE A 31 4.64 1.43 -3.16
C ILE A 31 5.64 1.84 -2.09
N HIS A 32 6.57 0.96 -1.71
CA HIS A 32 7.64 1.30 -0.79
C HIS A 32 8.56 2.39 -1.36
N PHE A 33 8.97 2.27 -2.63
CA PHE A 33 9.77 3.30 -3.29
C PHE A 33 9.04 4.65 -3.35
N ILE A 34 7.75 4.66 -3.64
CA ILE A 34 6.97 5.91 -3.70
C ILE A 34 6.75 6.49 -2.29
N GLY A 35 6.30 5.67 -1.33
CA GLY A 35 6.00 6.12 0.03
C GLY A 35 7.25 6.49 0.83
N ALA A 36 8.18 5.55 0.99
CA ALA A 36 9.38 5.77 1.78
C ALA A 36 10.42 6.59 1.00
N GLY A 37 10.63 6.28 -0.28
CA GLY A 37 11.60 6.97 -1.12
C GLY A 37 11.15 8.38 -1.49
N MET A 38 10.14 8.51 -2.36
CA MET A 38 9.74 9.82 -2.90
C MET A 38 9.11 10.73 -1.85
N PHE A 39 8.07 10.27 -1.14
CA PHE A 39 7.35 11.08 -0.15
C PHE A 39 8.16 11.33 1.13
N GLY A 40 9.01 10.38 1.51
CA GLY A 40 9.96 10.56 2.60
C GLY A 40 11.03 11.60 2.25
N PHE A 41 11.65 11.46 1.08
CA PHE A 41 12.63 12.44 0.62
C PHE A 41 12.03 13.85 0.46
N ALA A 42 10.78 13.95 -0.01
CA ALA A 42 10.09 15.21 -0.23
C ALA A 42 9.99 16.10 1.02
N HIS A 43 10.02 15.54 2.23
CA HIS A 43 9.94 16.32 3.47
C HIS A 43 11.05 16.05 4.49
N THR A 44 12.09 15.27 4.14
CA THR A 44 13.20 14.99 5.08
C THR A 44 14.19 16.15 5.20
N LEU A 45 14.33 16.96 4.15
CA LEU A 45 15.27 18.09 4.14
C LEU A 45 14.88 19.10 5.22
N PRO A 46 15.82 19.55 6.10
CA PRO A 46 15.48 20.42 7.22
C PRO A 46 14.74 21.70 6.83
N MET A 47 15.11 22.30 5.69
CA MET A 47 14.46 23.51 5.16
C MET A 47 12.99 23.30 4.78
N ILE A 48 12.61 22.08 4.38
CA ILE A 48 11.22 21.73 4.05
C ILE A 48 10.51 21.24 5.32
N ASN A 49 11.16 20.35 6.07
CA ASN A 49 10.62 19.78 7.30
C ASN A 49 10.23 20.85 8.32
N TYR A 50 10.97 21.97 8.37
CA TYR A 50 10.62 23.11 9.22
C TYR A 50 9.15 23.56 9.05
N TYR A 51 8.62 23.51 7.83
CA TYR A 51 7.22 23.85 7.54
C TYR A 51 6.28 22.66 7.60
N THR A 52 6.73 21.49 7.14
CA THR A 52 5.87 20.31 6.97
C THR A 52 5.78 19.41 8.19
N HIS A 53 6.64 19.61 9.20
CA HIS A 53 6.68 18.80 10.40
C HIS A 53 5.36 18.88 11.18
N GLY A 54 4.81 17.71 11.51
CA GLY A 54 3.54 17.61 12.23
C GLY A 54 2.31 18.04 11.40
N SER A 55 2.42 18.04 10.07
CA SER A 55 1.30 18.32 9.16
C SER A 55 0.73 17.03 8.55
N GLN A 56 -0.35 17.15 7.78
CA GLN A 56 -0.90 16.03 7.01
C GLN A 56 0.08 15.47 5.96
N VAL A 57 1.16 16.18 5.59
CA VAL A 57 2.24 15.63 4.74
C VAL A 57 2.92 14.45 5.44
N THR A 58 3.18 14.57 6.74
CA THR A 58 3.76 13.48 7.54
C THR A 58 2.80 12.29 7.59
N VAL A 59 1.50 12.55 7.73
CA VAL A 59 0.45 11.51 7.75
C VAL A 59 0.37 10.78 6.41
N SER A 60 0.43 11.52 5.30
CA SER A 60 0.46 10.97 3.94
C SER A 60 1.62 10.00 3.75
N HIS A 61 2.84 10.47 4.02
CA HIS A 61 4.04 9.65 3.95
C HIS A 61 3.93 8.42 4.87
N GLY A 62 3.50 8.61 6.12
CA GLY A 62 3.40 7.53 7.10
C GLY A 62 2.52 6.38 6.62
N HIS A 63 1.33 6.68 6.11
CA HIS A 63 0.42 5.63 5.60
C HIS A 63 1.00 4.90 4.40
N LEU A 64 1.51 5.64 3.40
CA LEU A 64 2.02 5.03 2.18
C LEU A 64 3.29 4.20 2.44
N SER A 65 4.17 4.69 3.31
CA SER A 65 5.43 4.02 3.68
C SER A 65 5.18 2.77 4.49
N PHE A 66 4.32 2.86 5.52
CA PHE A 66 4.04 1.74 6.40
C PHE A 66 3.31 0.62 5.64
N TYR A 67 2.37 0.99 4.78
CA TYR A 67 1.67 0.05 3.90
C TYR A 67 2.64 -0.63 2.91
N GLY A 68 3.42 0.17 2.18
CA GLY A 68 4.35 -0.30 1.17
C GLY A 68 5.47 -1.18 1.74
N ALA A 69 6.01 -0.83 2.91
CA ALA A 69 7.10 -1.56 3.55
C ALA A 69 6.60 -2.81 4.30
N TYR A 70 5.70 -2.61 5.26
CA TYR A 70 5.44 -3.60 6.30
C TYR A 70 4.17 -4.39 6.03
N VAL A 71 3.08 -3.73 5.65
CA VAL A 71 1.80 -4.42 5.43
C VAL A 71 1.91 -5.37 4.23
N LEU A 72 2.39 -4.86 3.08
CA LEU A 72 2.53 -5.69 1.88
C LEU A 72 3.57 -6.80 2.05
N LEU A 73 4.65 -6.59 2.82
CA LEU A 73 5.61 -7.65 3.15
C LEU A 73 4.95 -8.78 3.94
N ASN A 74 4.21 -8.45 5.00
CA ASN A 74 3.50 -9.44 5.81
C ASN A 74 2.46 -10.21 4.98
N LEU A 75 1.68 -9.51 4.14
CA LEU A 75 0.70 -10.16 3.26
C LEU A 75 1.37 -11.06 2.23
N THR A 76 2.49 -10.63 1.62
CA THR A 76 3.31 -11.46 0.71
C THR A 76 3.75 -12.73 1.41
N PHE A 77 4.25 -12.61 2.65
CA PHE A 77 4.68 -13.75 3.45
C PHE A 77 3.52 -14.71 3.76
N PHE A 78 2.34 -14.20 4.16
CA PHE A 78 1.18 -15.05 4.44
C PHE A 78 0.70 -15.80 3.20
N TYR A 79 0.58 -15.12 2.06
CA TYR A 79 0.19 -15.75 0.80
C TYR A 79 1.22 -16.76 0.27
N PHE A 80 2.49 -16.60 0.64
CA PHE A 80 3.54 -17.57 0.35
C PHE A 80 3.50 -18.77 1.31
N ALA A 81 3.38 -18.54 2.61
CA ALA A 81 3.56 -19.55 3.65
C ALA A 81 2.31 -20.43 3.88
N ILE A 82 1.11 -19.85 3.92
CA ILE A 82 -0.13 -20.57 4.28
C ILE A 82 -0.41 -21.78 3.36
N PRO A 83 -0.32 -21.67 2.02
CA PRO A 83 -0.55 -22.82 1.15
C PRO A 83 0.45 -23.96 1.37
N ARG A 84 1.69 -23.62 1.75
CA ARG A 84 2.77 -24.57 2.04
C ARG A 84 2.55 -25.27 3.39
N ILE A 85 2.14 -24.52 4.40
CA ILE A 85 1.78 -25.05 5.73
C ILE A 85 0.55 -25.97 5.62
N LYS A 86 -0.46 -25.58 4.84
CA LYS A 86 -1.65 -26.41 4.55
C LYS A 86 -1.38 -27.56 3.56
N LYS A 87 -0.14 -27.71 3.07
CA LYS A 87 0.30 -28.77 2.14
C LYS A 87 -0.56 -28.87 0.87
N PHE A 88 -0.94 -27.73 0.30
CA PHE A 88 -1.70 -27.72 -0.96
C PHE A 88 -0.84 -28.27 -2.12
N PRO A 89 -1.42 -29.06 -3.05
CA PRO A 89 -0.69 -29.55 -4.22
C PRO A 89 -0.06 -28.41 -5.01
N GLY A 90 1.27 -28.43 -5.17
CA GLY A 90 2.02 -27.37 -5.85
C GLY A 90 1.91 -25.99 -5.22
N ALA A 91 1.49 -25.90 -3.95
CA ALA A 91 1.15 -24.65 -3.26
C ALA A 91 0.10 -23.78 -3.98
N SER A 92 -0.72 -24.37 -4.85
CA SER A 92 -1.69 -23.65 -5.69
C SER A 92 -3.03 -23.44 -4.97
N TYR A 93 -3.62 -22.25 -5.11
CA TYR A 93 -4.89 -21.86 -4.50
C TYR A 93 -5.71 -20.95 -5.41
N GLU A 94 -6.98 -20.74 -5.08
CA GLU A 94 -7.86 -19.80 -5.78
C GLU A 94 -7.41 -18.35 -5.51
N GLU A 95 -6.97 -17.61 -6.54
CA GLU A 95 -6.31 -16.30 -6.34
C GLU A 95 -7.23 -15.07 -6.50
N LYS A 96 -8.44 -15.21 -7.05
CA LYS A 96 -9.28 -14.08 -7.48
C LYS A 96 -9.63 -13.16 -6.32
N GLY A 97 -9.99 -13.73 -5.16
CA GLY A 97 -10.24 -12.96 -3.95
C GLY A 97 -9.01 -12.16 -3.54
N GLY A 98 -7.84 -12.81 -3.50
CA GLY A 98 -6.59 -12.14 -3.16
C GLY A 98 -6.24 -10.95 -4.07
N HIS A 99 -6.48 -11.06 -5.38
CA HIS A 99 -6.24 -9.97 -6.35
C HIS A 99 -7.17 -8.79 -6.12
N TRP A 100 -8.46 -9.02 -5.88
CA TRP A 100 -9.40 -7.95 -5.52
C TRP A 100 -9.02 -7.26 -4.22
N GLY A 101 -8.62 -8.05 -3.22
CA GLY A 101 -8.12 -7.52 -1.95
C GLY A 101 -6.93 -6.60 -2.14
N PHE A 102 -5.95 -7.03 -2.95
CA PHE A 102 -4.75 -6.25 -3.27
C PHE A 102 -5.09 -4.90 -3.89
N TRP A 103 -5.95 -4.88 -4.92
CA TRP A 103 -6.27 -3.64 -5.62
C TRP A 103 -7.09 -2.69 -4.77
N LEU A 104 -8.07 -3.18 -4.01
CA LEU A 104 -8.87 -2.35 -3.11
C LEU A 104 -8.01 -1.71 -2.02
N THR A 105 -7.14 -2.48 -1.36
CA THR A 105 -6.27 -1.92 -0.32
C THR A 105 -5.23 -0.97 -0.92
N THR A 106 -4.64 -1.32 -2.06
CA THR A 106 -3.57 -0.51 -2.67
C THR A 106 -4.11 0.80 -3.22
N LEU A 107 -5.20 0.77 -4.01
CA LEU A 107 -5.83 1.99 -4.52
C LEU A 107 -6.42 2.83 -3.39
N GLY A 108 -7.00 2.19 -2.36
CA GLY A 108 -7.50 2.87 -1.17
C GLY A 108 -6.40 3.63 -0.43
N VAL A 109 -5.28 2.98 -0.11
CA VAL A 109 -4.17 3.63 0.60
C VAL A 109 -3.50 4.69 -0.27
N MET A 110 -3.32 4.45 -1.57
CA MET A 110 -2.76 5.46 -2.48
C MET A 110 -3.65 6.70 -2.55
N GLY A 111 -4.95 6.53 -2.77
CA GLY A 111 -5.88 7.66 -2.84
C GLY A 111 -5.99 8.41 -1.53
N MET A 112 -6.05 7.70 -0.39
CA MET A 112 -6.01 8.30 0.94
C MET A 112 -4.73 9.10 1.17
N SER A 113 -3.57 8.53 0.82
CA SER A 113 -2.27 9.19 1.01
C SER A 113 -2.14 10.42 0.12
N LEU A 114 -2.63 10.38 -1.11
CA LEU A 114 -2.66 11.54 -1.99
C LEU A 114 -3.57 12.65 -1.43
N ALA A 115 -4.74 12.30 -0.90
CA ALA A 115 -5.63 13.27 -0.26
C ALA A 115 -4.99 13.92 0.97
N PHE A 116 -4.30 13.13 1.81
CA PHE A 116 -3.50 13.67 2.92
C PHE A 116 -2.36 14.57 2.43
N ALA A 117 -1.73 14.26 1.30
CA ALA A 117 -0.64 15.07 0.75
C ALA A 117 -1.15 16.45 0.35
N VAL A 118 -2.27 16.51 -0.38
CA VAL A 118 -2.88 17.79 -0.79
C VAL A 118 -3.35 18.58 0.43
N ALA A 119 -4.01 17.92 1.38
CA ALA A 119 -4.38 18.51 2.66
C ALA A 119 -3.17 19.08 3.40
N GLY A 120 -2.04 18.37 3.38
CA GLY A 120 -0.82 18.75 4.05
C GLY A 120 -0.14 19.95 3.43
N VAL A 121 -0.01 19.98 2.10
CA VAL A 121 0.51 21.15 1.38
C VAL A 121 -0.35 22.37 1.69
N LEU A 122 -1.67 22.23 1.64
CA LEU A 122 -2.58 23.32 1.98
C LEU A 122 -2.44 23.77 3.45
N GLN A 123 -2.35 22.82 4.39
CA GLN A 123 -2.13 23.10 5.81
C GLN A 123 -0.85 23.89 6.04
N THR A 124 0.26 23.43 5.46
CA THR A 124 1.57 24.05 5.65
C THR A 124 1.60 25.47 5.09
N TYR A 125 0.96 25.69 3.94
CA TYR A 125 0.83 27.02 3.37
C TYR A 125 -0.01 27.97 4.24
N LEU A 126 -1.21 27.54 4.67
CA LEU A 126 -2.11 28.39 5.46
C LEU A 126 -1.60 28.65 6.87
N GLU A 127 -1.13 27.62 7.58
CA GLU A 127 -0.73 27.73 8.99
C GLU A 127 0.70 28.29 9.15
N ARG A 128 1.64 27.89 8.27
CA ARG A 128 3.06 28.19 8.47
C ARG A 128 3.57 29.34 7.59
N VAL A 129 3.03 29.50 6.39
CA VAL A 129 3.44 30.59 5.49
C VAL A 129 2.55 31.82 5.69
N GLN A 130 1.23 31.65 5.75
CA GLN A 130 0.29 32.76 5.97
C GLN A 130 0.02 33.06 7.46
N GLY A 131 0.42 32.17 8.38
CA GLY A 131 0.26 32.38 9.82
C GLY A 131 -1.19 32.31 10.32
N GLN A 132 -2.09 31.65 9.57
CA GLN A 132 -3.48 31.53 9.99
C GLN A 132 -3.63 30.62 11.22
N PRO A 133 -4.58 30.91 12.14
CA PRO A 133 -4.88 30.00 13.23
C PRO A 133 -5.35 28.63 12.72
N TYR A 134 -4.96 27.56 13.42
CA TYR A 134 -5.27 26.17 13.07
C TYR A 134 -6.74 25.96 12.69
N MET A 135 -7.68 26.42 13.53
CA MET A 135 -9.11 26.22 13.30
C MET A 135 -9.64 26.87 12.02
N VAL A 136 -8.99 27.95 11.56
CA VAL A 136 -9.33 28.63 10.29
C VAL A 136 -8.73 27.86 9.12
N ALA A 137 -7.46 27.47 9.22
CA ALA A 137 -6.77 26.69 8.19
C ALA A 137 -7.41 25.32 7.95
N GLN A 138 -8.02 24.71 8.97
CA GLN A 138 -8.74 23.44 8.84
C GLN A 138 -9.99 23.53 7.96
N GLN A 139 -10.64 24.68 7.83
CA GLN A 139 -11.90 24.81 7.07
C GLN A 139 -11.77 24.34 5.61
N PRO A 140 -10.81 24.83 4.80
CA PRO A 140 -10.63 24.36 3.43
C PRO A 140 -10.03 22.93 3.36
N ILE A 141 -9.40 22.44 4.44
CA ILE A 141 -8.83 21.08 4.51
C ILE A 141 -9.91 20.01 4.75
N ARG A 142 -11.05 20.37 5.36
CA ARG A 142 -12.15 19.43 5.69
C ARG A 142 -12.62 18.61 4.50
N PHE A 143 -12.66 19.20 3.30
CA PHE A 143 -13.02 18.46 2.09
C PHE A 143 -12.05 17.30 1.81
N TRP A 144 -10.74 17.54 1.92
CA TRP A 144 -9.74 16.50 1.74
C TRP A 144 -9.80 15.43 2.84
N MET A 145 -10.16 15.81 4.07
CA MET A 145 -10.42 14.85 5.15
C MET A 145 -11.64 13.96 4.88
N PHE A 146 -12.67 14.50 4.23
CA PHE A 146 -13.79 13.68 3.75
C PHE A 146 -13.34 12.69 2.67
N VAL A 147 -12.53 13.13 1.70
CA VAL A 147 -11.97 12.24 0.66
C VAL A 147 -11.11 11.13 1.28
N VAL A 148 -10.30 11.46 2.29
CA VAL A 148 -9.57 10.48 3.12
C VAL A 148 -10.53 9.47 3.74
N GLY A 149 -11.63 9.93 4.35
CA GLY A 149 -12.64 9.06 4.96
C GLY A 149 -13.25 8.06 3.97
N VAL A 150 -13.59 8.52 2.76
CA VAL A 150 -14.10 7.66 1.68
C VAL A 150 -13.08 6.58 1.30
N HIS A 151 -11.81 6.96 1.11
CA HIS A 151 -10.76 5.98 0.81
C HIS A 151 -10.47 5.05 1.99
N GLY A 152 -10.62 5.52 3.23
CA GLY A 152 -10.56 4.68 4.43
C GLY A 152 -11.60 3.54 4.41
N LEU A 153 -12.81 3.81 3.93
CA LEU A 153 -13.83 2.77 3.73
C LEU A 153 -13.44 1.76 2.64
N VAL A 154 -12.82 2.24 1.55
CA VAL A 154 -12.30 1.36 0.48
C VAL A 154 -11.19 0.45 1.03
N VAL A 155 -10.27 1.00 1.83
CA VAL A 155 -9.23 0.22 2.51
C VAL A 155 -9.86 -0.81 3.43
N LEU A 156 -10.84 -0.42 4.25
CA LEU A 156 -11.53 -1.33 5.17
C LEU A 156 -12.18 -2.49 4.41
N ALA A 157 -12.90 -2.21 3.32
CA ALA A 157 -13.49 -3.24 2.47
C ALA A 157 -12.42 -4.19 1.88
N GLY A 158 -11.30 -3.64 1.41
CA GLY A 158 -10.16 -4.42 0.93
C GLY A 158 -9.55 -5.32 2.02
N VAL A 159 -9.34 -4.80 3.23
CA VAL A 159 -8.81 -5.55 4.36
C VAL A 159 -9.74 -6.70 4.75
N LEU A 160 -11.04 -6.45 4.86
CA LEU A 160 -12.03 -7.48 5.17
C LEU A 160 -12.01 -8.61 4.12
N LEU A 161 -11.85 -8.25 2.85
CA LEU A 161 -11.76 -9.20 1.76
C LEU A 161 -10.45 -10.02 1.84
N VAL A 162 -9.30 -9.39 2.07
CA VAL A 162 -8.01 -10.07 2.27
C VAL A 162 -8.05 -11.03 3.45
N VAL A 163 -8.60 -10.59 4.59
CA VAL A 163 -8.74 -11.42 5.79
C VAL A 163 -9.64 -12.61 5.53
N LYS A 164 -10.84 -12.36 4.97
CA LYS A 164 -11.76 -13.44 4.59
C LYS A 164 -11.07 -14.44 3.67
N HIS A 165 -10.37 -13.95 2.64
CA HIS A 165 -9.69 -14.78 1.66
C HIS A 165 -8.58 -15.64 2.30
N LEU A 166 -7.73 -15.05 3.14
CA LEU A 166 -6.67 -15.78 3.86
C LEU A 166 -7.23 -16.87 4.79
N LEU A 167 -8.31 -16.57 5.51
CA LEU A 167 -8.96 -17.52 6.42
C LEU A 167 -9.64 -18.66 5.64
N THR A 168 -10.30 -18.35 4.53
CA THR A 168 -11.04 -19.33 3.71
C THR A 168 -10.25 -19.85 2.50
N LEU A 169 -8.91 -19.82 2.55
CA LEU A 169 -8.06 -20.24 1.42
C LEU A 169 -8.39 -21.68 0.99
N ARG A 170 -8.70 -21.86 -0.30
CA ARG A 170 -9.02 -23.18 -0.90
C ARG A 170 -7.94 -23.59 -1.90
N PRO A 171 -7.59 -24.88 -1.99
CA PRO A 171 -6.66 -25.35 -3.02
C PRO A 171 -7.26 -25.08 -4.41
N ALA A 172 -6.40 -24.83 -5.39
CA ALA A 172 -6.85 -24.63 -6.76
C ALA A 172 -7.57 -25.91 -7.23
N ARG A 173 -8.70 -25.74 -7.92
CA ARG A 173 -9.41 -26.87 -8.52
C ARG A 173 -8.45 -27.57 -9.48
N ALA A 174 -8.27 -28.89 -9.32
CA ALA A 174 -7.51 -29.66 -10.29
C ALA A 174 -8.12 -29.38 -11.67
N ALA A 175 -7.31 -28.92 -12.62
CA ALA A 175 -7.74 -28.85 -14.00
C ALA A 175 -8.11 -30.28 -14.40
N THR A 176 -9.40 -30.53 -14.61
CA THR A 176 -9.84 -31.73 -15.33
C THR A 176 -9.17 -31.66 -16.68
N ALA A 177 -8.25 -32.61 -16.91
CA ALA A 177 -7.54 -32.81 -18.17
C ALA A 177 -8.53 -33.06 -19.32
#